data_AF-A0AA35GIH6-F1
#
_entry.id   AF-A0AA35GIH6-F1
#
_cell.length_a   1.000
_cell.length_b   1.000
_cell.length_c   1.000
_cell.angle_alpha   90.00
_cell.angle_beta   90.00
_cell.angle_gamma   90.00
#
_symmetry.space_group_name_H-M   'P 1'
#
loop_
_entity.id
_entity.type
_entity.pdbx_description
1 polymer ?
#
loop_
_entity_poly.entity_id
_entity_poly.type
_entity_poly.pdbx_seq_one_letter_code
_entity_poly.pdbx_strand_id
1 'polypeptide(L)'
;MEKKPSPQNEPDLNAVKAFILEHVRKHYAQSGEDLLLSNVGWALSNERPDLRPHLGRRPVGHFIRHEMTDQLDAPPNPSNPTAAYVYLKGQQTKPQTLTPTQVTTTVTEVSVKRRKYAHAVFLAFTRPIMSGFKRYLVLTGTLHFRDVAAGEEAPAGSRPIDTSLIVTPSAGQPKAEVQEWLDQRIDQWLHQHKLPLELVVEQPGTTRSAAKGRSLWDIFLAALSEPERKRIQLPLDIVVKLQNTPK
;
A
#
# COMPACT_ATOMS: atom_id res chain seq x y z
N MET A 1 -50.51 -2.44 -21.96
CA MET A 1 -49.41 -3.36 -21.63
C MET A 1 -48.47 -2.65 -20.67
N GLU A 2 -48.72 -2.81 -19.38
CA GLU A 2 -47.85 -2.28 -18.32
C GLU A 2 -46.61 -3.19 -18.20
N LYS A 3 -45.43 -2.63 -18.45
CA LYS A 3 -44.16 -3.31 -18.14
C LYS A 3 -43.96 -3.29 -16.63
N LYS A 4 -44.21 -4.42 -15.97
CA LYS A 4 -43.72 -4.66 -14.60
C LYS A 4 -42.20 -4.52 -14.58
N PRO A 5 -41.60 -3.81 -13.60
CA PRO A 5 -40.16 -3.83 -13.40
C PRO A 5 -39.71 -5.21 -12.91
N SER A 6 -38.64 -5.73 -13.51
CA SER A 6 -38.07 -7.05 -13.23
C SER A 6 -37.34 -7.08 -11.87
N PRO A 7 -37.61 -8.06 -10.99
CA PRO A 7 -36.91 -8.24 -9.72
C PRO A 7 -35.76 -9.25 -9.91
N GLN A 8 -34.54 -8.80 -10.24
CA GLN A 8 -33.40 -9.74 -10.42
C GLN A 8 -32.06 -9.29 -9.79
N ASN A 9 -32.00 -8.26 -8.96
CA ASN A 9 -30.76 -7.85 -8.25
C ASN A 9 -30.81 -7.94 -6.72
N GLU A 10 -31.92 -8.43 -6.13
CA GLU A 10 -32.10 -8.51 -4.67
C GLU A 10 -31.53 -9.75 -3.94
N PRO A 11 -31.23 -10.92 -4.57
CA PRO A 11 -30.90 -12.11 -3.77
C PRO A 11 -29.49 -12.08 -3.11
N ASP A 12 -28.53 -11.32 -3.63
CA ASP A 12 -27.13 -11.42 -3.15
C ASP A 12 -26.70 -10.32 -2.17
N LEU A 13 -27.33 -9.15 -2.20
CA LEU A 13 -27.04 -8.08 -1.23
C LEU A 13 -27.53 -8.44 0.17
N ASN A 14 -28.62 -9.19 0.27
CA ASN A 14 -29.14 -9.67 1.56
C ASN A 14 -28.17 -10.65 2.24
N ALA A 15 -27.47 -11.49 1.45
CA ALA A 15 -26.43 -12.38 1.98
C ALA A 15 -25.23 -11.58 2.52
N VAL A 16 -24.84 -10.50 1.83
CA VAL A 16 -23.80 -9.58 2.32
C VAL A 16 -24.23 -8.91 3.64
N LYS A 17 -25.46 -8.40 3.71
CA LYS A 17 -26.01 -7.77 4.93
C LYS A 17 -26.04 -8.76 6.10
N ALA A 18 -26.52 -9.98 5.86
CA ALA A 18 -26.59 -11.03 6.87
C ALA A 18 -25.19 -11.40 7.40
N PHE A 19 -24.21 -11.58 6.52
CA PHE A 19 -22.85 -11.90 6.92
C PHE A 19 -22.22 -10.78 7.76
N ILE A 20 -22.31 -9.52 7.32
CA ILE A 20 -21.76 -8.38 8.06
C ILE A 20 -22.40 -8.30 9.45
N LEU A 21 -23.72 -8.43 9.55
CA LEU A 21 -24.44 -8.38 10.82
C LEU A 21 -24.05 -9.53 11.75
N GLU A 22 -23.99 -10.75 11.22
CA GLU A 22 -23.59 -11.94 11.99
C GLU A 22 -22.17 -11.80 12.50
N HIS A 23 -21.24 -11.35 11.66
CA HIS A 23 -19.84 -11.18 12.02
C HIS A 23 -19.66 -10.11 13.11
N VAL A 24 -20.35 -8.97 13.00
CA VAL A 24 -20.35 -7.93 14.05
C VAL A 24 -20.98 -8.45 15.35
N ARG A 25 -22.12 -9.15 15.27
CA ARG A 25 -22.78 -9.74 16.46
C ARG A 25 -21.90 -10.76 17.15
N LYS A 26 -21.25 -11.64 16.40
CA LYS A 26 -20.35 -12.67 16.92
C LYS A 26 -19.16 -12.04 17.62
N HIS A 27 -18.54 -11.03 17.01
CA HIS A 27 -17.44 -10.29 17.64
C HIS A 27 -17.87 -9.63 18.95
N TYR A 28 -19.00 -8.91 18.93
CA TYR A 28 -19.51 -8.23 20.11
C TYR A 28 -19.90 -9.23 21.22
N ALA A 29 -20.49 -10.37 20.89
CA ALA A 29 -20.82 -11.41 21.87
C ALA A 29 -19.57 -12.04 22.51
N GLN A 30 -18.45 -12.10 21.78
CA GLN A 30 -17.19 -12.70 22.27
C GLN A 30 -16.32 -11.72 23.05
N SER A 31 -16.22 -10.48 22.58
CA SER A 31 -15.31 -9.46 23.13
C SER A 31 -16.01 -8.43 24.00
N GLY A 32 -17.32 -8.23 23.82
CA GLY A 32 -18.05 -7.07 24.36
C GLY A 32 -17.61 -5.74 23.73
N GLU A 33 -16.84 -5.79 22.64
CA GLU A 33 -16.21 -4.63 22.01
C GLU A 33 -16.71 -4.39 20.59
N ASP A 34 -16.65 -3.13 20.18
CA ASP A 34 -16.99 -2.67 18.84
C ASP A 34 -15.94 -3.17 17.82
N LEU A 35 -16.40 -3.44 16.60
CA LEU A 35 -15.54 -4.01 15.56
C LEU A 35 -15.00 -2.91 14.65
N LEU A 36 -13.70 -2.94 14.35
CA LEU A 36 -13.13 -2.04 13.34
C LEU A 36 -13.69 -2.34 11.94
N LEU A 37 -14.05 -1.29 11.19
CA LEU A 37 -14.56 -1.43 9.83
C LEU A 37 -13.56 -2.15 8.89
N SER A 38 -12.26 -1.98 9.13
CA SER A 38 -11.20 -2.71 8.41
C SER A 38 -11.31 -4.23 8.58
N ASN A 39 -11.72 -4.70 9.77
CA ASN A 39 -11.86 -6.12 10.05
C ASN A 39 -13.08 -6.70 9.34
N VAL A 40 -14.18 -5.94 9.22
CA VAL A 40 -15.33 -6.32 8.39
C VAL A 40 -14.92 -6.47 6.92
N GLY A 41 -14.12 -5.52 6.41
CA GLY A 41 -13.59 -5.59 5.05
C GLY A 41 -12.64 -6.78 4.82
N TRP A 42 -11.82 -7.10 5.82
CA TRP A 42 -10.94 -8.28 5.82
C TRP A 42 -11.74 -9.58 5.84
N ALA A 43 -12.76 -9.70 6.69
CA ALA A 43 -13.61 -10.89 6.79
C ALA A 43 -14.36 -11.14 5.46
N LEU A 44 -14.91 -10.10 4.84
CA LEU A 44 -15.50 -10.20 3.50
C LEU A 44 -14.51 -10.61 2.41
N SER A 45 -13.22 -10.32 2.57
CA SER A 45 -12.21 -10.64 1.54
C SER A 45 -11.61 -12.03 1.73
N ASN A 46 -11.51 -12.51 2.97
CA ASN A 46 -10.81 -13.76 3.30
C ASN A 46 -11.74 -14.89 3.74
N GLU A 47 -12.80 -14.61 4.49
CA GLU A 47 -13.75 -15.64 4.97
C GLU A 47 -14.85 -15.91 3.94
N ARG A 48 -15.33 -14.86 3.26
CA ARG A 48 -16.41 -14.94 2.28
C ARG A 48 -16.08 -14.19 0.97
N PRO A 49 -15.04 -14.62 0.24
CA PRO A 49 -14.63 -13.97 -1.01
C PRO A 49 -15.73 -14.01 -2.09
N ASP A 50 -16.67 -14.97 -1.99
CA ASP A 50 -17.87 -15.06 -2.82
C ASP A 50 -18.79 -13.85 -2.68
N LEU A 51 -18.81 -13.22 -1.49
CA LEU A 51 -19.72 -12.11 -1.19
C LEU A 51 -19.17 -10.74 -1.62
N ARG A 52 -17.84 -10.63 -1.76
CA ARG A 52 -17.15 -9.36 -2.08
C ARG A 52 -17.55 -8.75 -3.43
N PRO A 53 -17.73 -9.52 -4.52
CA PRO A 53 -18.15 -8.99 -5.82
C PRO A 53 -19.54 -8.35 -5.80
N HIS A 54 -20.46 -8.79 -4.92
CA HIS A 54 -21.81 -8.24 -4.84
C HIS A 54 -21.85 -6.80 -4.27
N LEU A 55 -20.80 -6.39 -3.55
CA LEU A 55 -20.59 -4.97 -3.18
C LEU A 55 -20.11 -4.12 -4.35
N GLY A 56 -19.70 -4.73 -5.46
CA GLY A 56 -19.11 -4.07 -6.61
C GLY A 56 -17.91 -3.20 -6.22
N ARG A 57 -17.88 -1.97 -6.78
CA ARG A 57 -16.84 -0.97 -6.48
C ARG A 57 -17.11 -0.16 -5.20
N ARG A 58 -18.20 -0.44 -4.47
CA ARG A 58 -18.55 0.34 -3.28
C ARG A 58 -17.67 -0.07 -2.08
N PRO A 59 -17.09 0.90 -1.34
CA PRO A 59 -16.42 0.61 -0.08
C PRO A 59 -17.39 0.03 0.96
N VAL A 60 -16.93 -0.90 1.79
CA VAL A 60 -17.75 -1.55 2.83
C VAL A 60 -18.37 -0.53 3.79
N GLY A 61 -17.61 0.50 4.19
CA GLY A 61 -18.14 1.57 5.05
C GLY A 61 -19.26 2.37 4.42
N HIS A 62 -19.16 2.65 3.11
CA HIS A 62 -20.24 3.32 2.37
C HIS A 62 -21.48 2.41 2.30
N PHE A 63 -21.29 1.11 2.07
CA PHE A 63 -22.41 0.16 2.07
C PHE A 63 -23.13 0.15 3.42
N ILE A 64 -22.41 -0.02 4.53
CA ILE A 64 -23.02 -0.07 5.87
C ILE A 64 -23.79 1.23 6.19
N ARG A 65 -23.22 2.39 5.89
CA ARG A 65 -23.84 3.69 6.16
C ARG A 65 -25.11 3.98 5.37
N HIS A 66 -25.28 3.37 4.20
CA HIS A 66 -26.43 3.63 3.31
C HIS A 66 -27.46 2.50 3.31
N GLU A 67 -27.03 1.25 3.53
CA GLU A 67 -27.86 0.05 3.32
C GLU A 67 -28.16 -0.71 4.61
N MET A 68 -27.45 -0.40 5.70
CA MET A 68 -27.57 -1.07 7.00
C MET A 68 -27.74 -0.08 8.16
N THR A 69 -28.08 1.18 7.88
CA THR A 69 -28.22 2.27 8.86
C THR A 69 -29.24 1.98 9.97
N ASP A 70 -30.18 1.06 9.73
CA ASP A 70 -31.18 0.63 10.71
C ASP A 70 -30.64 -0.39 11.70
N GLN A 71 -29.56 -1.09 11.37
CA GLN A 71 -29.02 -2.22 12.14
C GLN A 71 -27.61 -1.94 12.70
N LEU A 72 -26.83 -1.17 11.95
CA LEU A 72 -25.44 -0.85 12.24
C LEU A 72 -25.22 0.65 12.07
N ASP A 73 -24.29 1.17 12.85
CA ASP A 73 -23.80 2.53 12.68
C ASP A 73 -22.26 2.50 12.64
N ALA A 74 -21.69 3.44 11.89
CA ALA A 74 -20.27 3.49 11.58
C ALA A 74 -19.72 4.92 11.66
N PRO A 75 -19.76 5.55 12.84
CA PRO A 75 -19.22 6.89 13.02
C PRO A 75 -17.69 6.87 12.93
N PRO A 76 -17.08 8.01 12.59
CA PRO A 76 -15.64 8.17 12.68
C PRO A 76 -15.18 7.99 14.13
N ASN A 77 -14.06 7.30 14.31
CA ASN A 77 -13.44 7.16 15.62
C ASN A 77 -12.86 8.52 16.06
N PRO A 78 -13.18 9.02 17.27
CA PRO A 78 -12.71 10.32 17.75
C PRO A 78 -11.19 10.38 17.95
N SER A 79 -10.53 9.25 18.25
CA SER A 79 -9.08 9.16 18.43
C SER A 79 -8.33 8.95 17.11
N ASN A 80 -8.99 8.35 16.11
CA ASN A 80 -8.43 8.17 14.77
C ASN A 80 -9.55 8.17 13.71
N PRO A 81 -9.81 9.30 13.04
CA PRO A 81 -10.89 9.42 12.05
C PRO A 81 -10.76 8.44 10.87
N THR A 82 -9.57 7.90 10.62
CA THR A 82 -9.32 6.93 9.54
C THR A 82 -9.65 5.48 9.91
N ALA A 83 -9.83 5.19 11.20
CA ALA A 83 -10.16 3.86 11.72
C ALA A 83 -11.57 3.84 12.31
N ALA A 84 -12.58 3.96 11.44
CA ALA A 84 -13.98 3.92 11.84
C ALA A 84 -14.37 2.56 12.45
N TYR A 85 -15.18 2.59 13.50
CA TYR A 85 -15.78 1.40 14.10
C TYR A 85 -17.14 1.11 13.46
N VAL A 86 -17.63 -0.11 13.68
CA VAL A 86 -18.98 -0.55 13.36
C VAL A 86 -19.58 -1.14 14.64
N TYR A 87 -20.72 -0.60 15.06
CA TYR A 87 -21.46 -1.11 16.22
C TYR A 87 -22.92 -1.40 15.89
N LEU A 88 -23.54 -2.23 16.74
CA LEU A 88 -24.96 -2.56 16.66
C LEU A 88 -25.78 -1.38 17.15
N LYS A 89 -26.71 -0.90 16.32
CA LYS A 89 -27.59 0.22 16.67
C LYS A 89 -28.46 -0.15 17.87
N GLY A 90 -28.55 0.75 18.86
CA GLY A 90 -29.35 0.55 20.09
C GLY A 90 -28.61 -0.12 21.24
N GLN A 91 -27.34 -0.50 21.08
CA GLN A 91 -26.47 -0.90 22.19
C GLN A 91 -25.73 0.33 22.74
N GLN A 92 -25.63 0.47 24.07
CA GLN A 92 -24.77 1.49 24.68
C GLN A 92 -23.32 1.09 24.41
N THR A 93 -22.66 1.81 23.50
CA THR A 93 -21.23 1.65 23.26
C THR A 93 -20.48 2.10 24.51
N LYS A 94 -19.63 1.23 25.04
CA LYS A 94 -18.66 1.66 26.05
C LYS A 94 -17.58 2.44 25.30
N PRO A 95 -17.39 3.75 25.53
CA PRO A 95 -16.28 4.46 24.92
C PRO A 95 -14.98 3.77 25.33
N GLN A 96 -14.28 3.19 24.36
CA GLN A 96 -12.98 2.58 24.60
C GLN A 96 -11.99 3.68 24.99
N THR A 97 -11.66 3.75 26.27
CA THR A 97 -10.33 4.23 26.69
C THR A 97 -9.34 3.20 26.16
N LEU A 98 -8.63 3.53 25.09
CA LEU A 98 -7.62 2.66 24.52
C LEU A 98 -6.42 2.59 25.47
N THR A 99 -6.43 1.67 26.43
CA THR A 99 -5.20 0.92 26.70
C THR A 99 -5.07 -0.09 25.57
N PRO A 100 -3.95 -0.14 24.84
CA PRO A 100 -3.72 -1.17 23.85
C PRO A 100 -3.62 -2.50 24.59
N THR A 101 -4.75 -3.15 24.81
CA THR A 101 -4.79 -4.53 25.25
C THR A 101 -4.14 -5.31 24.12
N GLN A 102 -2.93 -5.79 24.37
CA GLN A 102 -2.27 -6.77 23.54
C GLN A 102 -3.19 -7.99 23.49
N VAL A 103 -4.09 -8.01 22.50
CA VAL A 103 -4.73 -9.23 22.06
C VAL A 103 -3.56 -10.08 21.59
N THR A 104 -3.11 -10.96 22.49
CA THR A 104 -2.19 -12.04 22.16
C THR A 104 -3.03 -13.03 21.38
N THR A 105 -3.32 -12.68 20.13
CA THR A 105 -3.74 -13.65 19.15
C THR A 105 -2.56 -14.61 19.03
N THR A 106 -2.72 -15.83 19.54
CA THR A 106 -1.98 -16.99 19.08
C THR A 106 -2.37 -17.26 17.63
N VAL A 107 -2.02 -16.33 16.73
CA VAL A 107 -1.83 -16.67 15.34
C VAL A 107 -0.45 -17.31 15.33
N THR A 108 -0.40 -18.62 15.16
CA THR A 108 0.79 -19.29 14.63
C THR A 108 0.94 -18.91 13.15
N GLU A 109 0.96 -17.60 12.84
CA GLU A 109 1.54 -17.09 11.63
C GLU A 109 2.93 -16.66 12.05
N VAL A 110 3.89 -17.51 11.71
CA VAL A 110 5.25 -17.03 11.46
C VAL A 110 5.10 -16.05 10.30
N SER A 111 4.71 -14.80 10.59
CA SER A 111 4.81 -13.72 9.62
C SER A 111 6.31 -13.55 9.40
N VAL A 112 6.83 -14.25 8.40
CA VAL A 112 8.14 -13.99 7.86
C VAL A 112 8.08 -12.53 7.48
N LYS A 113 8.75 -11.66 8.25
CA LYS A 113 8.83 -10.22 7.98
C LYS A 113 9.32 -10.08 6.55
N ARG A 114 8.39 -9.86 5.61
CA ARG A 114 8.72 -9.72 4.19
C ARG A 114 9.68 -8.54 4.06
N ARG A 115 10.85 -8.79 3.50
CA ARG A 115 11.85 -7.75 3.30
C ARG A 115 11.31 -6.76 2.27
N LYS A 116 11.30 -5.48 2.63
CA LYS A 116 10.99 -4.41 1.69
C LYS A 116 12.29 -3.95 1.05
N TYR A 117 12.47 -4.24 -0.24
CA TYR A 117 13.62 -3.75 -1.00
C TYR A 117 13.38 -2.32 -1.47
N ALA A 118 14.47 -1.57 -1.61
CA ALA A 118 14.44 -0.31 -2.30
C ALA A 118 13.91 -0.51 -3.74
N HIS A 119 13.10 0.43 -4.22
CA HIS A 119 12.40 0.30 -5.50
C HIS A 119 13.33 0.00 -6.69
N ALA A 120 14.52 0.59 -6.71
CA ALA A 120 15.52 0.33 -7.75
C ALA A 120 16.00 -1.12 -7.76
N VAL A 121 16.22 -1.71 -6.59
CA VAL A 121 16.62 -3.12 -6.45
C VAL A 121 15.49 -4.02 -6.92
N PHE A 122 14.27 -3.76 -6.44
CA PHE A 122 13.10 -4.52 -6.87
C PHE A 122 12.99 -4.57 -8.39
N LEU A 123 13.12 -3.41 -9.07
CA LEU A 123 13.07 -3.36 -10.53
C LEU A 123 14.26 -4.05 -11.20
N ALA A 124 15.45 -3.93 -10.63
CA ALA A 124 16.66 -4.55 -11.19
C ALA A 124 16.55 -6.08 -11.27
N PHE A 125 15.88 -6.69 -10.31
CA PHE A 125 15.70 -8.14 -10.23
C PHE A 125 14.38 -8.65 -10.82
N THR A 126 13.46 -7.77 -11.25
CA THR A 126 12.14 -8.20 -11.79
C THR A 126 11.88 -7.79 -13.23
N ARG A 127 12.53 -6.73 -13.72
CA ARG A 127 12.34 -6.31 -15.11
C ARG A 127 13.03 -7.28 -16.06
N PRO A 128 12.44 -7.62 -17.21
CA PRO A 128 13.15 -8.37 -18.24
C PRO A 128 14.37 -7.58 -18.72
N ILE A 129 15.38 -8.31 -19.19
CA ILE A 129 16.59 -7.75 -19.79
C ILE A 129 16.60 -8.10 -21.29
N MET A 130 17.00 -7.16 -22.13
CA MET A 130 17.15 -7.41 -23.56
C MET A 130 18.39 -8.27 -23.84
N SER A 131 18.33 -9.09 -24.90
CA SER A 131 19.49 -9.85 -25.36
C SER A 131 20.64 -8.92 -25.72
N GLY A 132 21.87 -9.30 -25.35
CA GLY A 132 23.07 -8.48 -25.60
C GLY A 132 23.32 -7.37 -24.58
N PHE A 133 22.48 -7.22 -23.56
CA PHE A 133 22.68 -6.28 -22.46
C PHE A 133 23.10 -6.99 -21.17
N LYS A 134 23.89 -6.30 -20.35
CA LYS A 134 24.22 -6.68 -18.97
C LYS A 134 23.63 -5.66 -18.01
N ARG A 135 22.97 -6.13 -16.97
CA ARG A 135 22.39 -5.27 -15.95
C ARG A 135 23.41 -4.97 -14.86
N TYR A 136 23.49 -3.71 -14.44
CA TYR A 136 24.33 -3.25 -13.34
C TYR A 136 23.47 -2.51 -12.32
N LEU A 137 23.68 -2.78 -11.03
CA LEU A 137 23.13 -2.00 -9.94
C LEU A 137 24.18 -0.99 -9.47
N VAL A 138 23.86 0.30 -9.59
CA VAL A 138 24.74 1.40 -9.18
C VAL A 138 24.49 1.69 -7.70
N LEU A 139 25.50 1.44 -6.87
CA LEU A 139 25.39 1.53 -5.41
C LEU A 139 25.88 2.88 -4.85
N THR A 140 26.61 3.66 -5.66
CA THR A 140 27.13 4.97 -5.27
C THR A 140 26.13 6.08 -5.56
N GLY A 141 25.88 6.94 -4.56
CA GLY A 141 24.92 8.03 -4.68
C GLY A 141 23.47 7.54 -4.63
N THR A 142 22.65 7.93 -5.60
CA THR A 142 21.25 7.49 -5.68
C THR A 142 21.19 6.07 -6.24
N LEU A 143 20.63 5.13 -5.49
CA LEU A 143 20.47 3.73 -5.92
C LEU A 143 19.60 3.62 -7.19
N HIS A 144 20.16 3.09 -8.27
CA HIS A 144 19.47 2.84 -9.54
C HIS A 144 20.12 1.66 -10.27
N PHE A 145 19.43 1.11 -11.28
CA PHE A 145 20.00 0.08 -12.15
C PHE A 145 20.10 0.60 -13.58
N ARG A 146 21.05 0.05 -14.33
CA ARG A 146 21.27 0.38 -15.75
C ARG A 146 21.59 -0.89 -16.52
N ASP A 147 20.99 -1.00 -17.69
CA ASP A 147 21.32 -2.04 -18.67
C ASP A 147 22.32 -1.45 -19.65
N VAL A 148 23.43 -2.14 -19.86
CA VAL A 148 24.59 -1.68 -20.64
C VAL A 148 24.87 -2.70 -21.73
N ALA A 149 25.10 -2.24 -22.96
CA ALA A 149 25.32 -3.12 -24.10
C ALA A 149 26.64 -3.88 -23.96
N ALA A 150 26.73 -5.06 -24.56
CA ALA A 150 27.98 -5.82 -24.62
C ALA A 150 29.08 -4.99 -25.31
N GLY A 151 30.16 -4.67 -24.57
CA GLY A 151 31.29 -3.88 -25.06
C GLY A 151 31.34 -2.44 -24.54
N GLU A 152 30.28 -1.96 -23.88
CA GLU A 152 30.30 -0.68 -23.18
C GLU A 152 30.89 -0.80 -21.76
N GLU A 153 31.46 0.29 -21.25
CA GLU A 153 32.05 0.33 -19.91
C GLU A 153 31.00 0.20 -18.80
N ALA A 154 31.35 -0.54 -17.75
CA ALA A 154 30.51 -0.67 -16.58
C ALA A 154 30.37 0.68 -15.85
N PRO A 155 29.17 1.07 -15.38
CA PRO A 155 29.01 2.30 -14.62
C PRO A 155 29.87 2.30 -13.36
N ALA A 156 30.46 3.44 -13.02
CA ALA A 156 31.27 3.58 -11.81
C ALA A 156 30.46 3.22 -10.55
N GLY A 157 31.10 2.53 -9.60
CA GLY A 157 30.45 2.14 -8.35
C GLY A 157 29.30 1.14 -8.51
N SER A 158 29.25 0.43 -9.63
CA SER A 158 28.21 -0.54 -9.93
C SER A 158 28.65 -2.00 -9.76
N ARG A 159 27.66 -2.88 -9.62
CA ARG A 159 27.84 -4.32 -9.52
C ARG A 159 26.94 -5.02 -10.54
N PRO A 160 27.47 -5.95 -11.35
CA PRO A 160 26.68 -6.64 -12.36
C PRO A 160 25.64 -7.55 -11.70
N ILE A 161 24.46 -7.68 -12.30
CA ILE A 161 23.43 -8.65 -11.95
C ILE A 161 23.40 -9.68 -13.06
N ASP A 162 23.64 -10.95 -12.70
CA ASP A 162 23.55 -12.06 -13.64
C ASP A 162 22.11 -12.26 -14.10
N THR A 163 21.91 -12.56 -15.38
CA THR A 163 20.56 -12.71 -15.95
C THR A 163 19.81 -13.88 -15.32
N SER A 164 20.53 -14.89 -14.84
CA SER A 164 19.97 -16.03 -14.09
C SER A 164 19.34 -15.64 -12.75
N LEU A 165 19.66 -14.46 -12.21
CA LEU A 165 19.12 -13.95 -10.95
C LEU A 165 17.87 -13.07 -11.14
N ILE A 166 17.50 -12.76 -12.39
CA ILE A 166 16.32 -11.95 -12.70
C ILE A 166 15.06 -12.81 -12.66
N VAL A 167 14.17 -12.51 -11.71
CA VAL A 167 12.89 -13.19 -11.53
C VAL A 167 11.85 -12.57 -12.43
N THR A 168 11.35 -13.31 -13.42
CA THR A 168 10.22 -12.88 -14.25
C THR A 168 8.93 -13.51 -13.70
N PRO A 169 8.02 -12.75 -13.06
CA PRO A 169 6.80 -13.31 -12.50
C PRO A 169 5.91 -13.85 -13.63
N SER A 170 5.43 -15.08 -13.47
CA SER A 170 4.45 -15.65 -14.41
C SER A 170 3.03 -15.16 -14.08
N ALA A 171 2.17 -15.05 -15.11
CA ALA A 171 0.77 -14.70 -14.90
C ALA A 171 0.09 -15.75 -14.01
N GLY A 172 -0.51 -15.32 -12.90
CA GLY A 172 -1.18 -16.20 -11.93
C GLY A 172 -0.31 -16.77 -10.82
N GLN A 173 0.99 -16.47 -10.78
CA GLN A 173 1.88 -16.96 -9.72
C GLN A 173 1.57 -16.28 -8.36
N PRO A 174 1.52 -17.04 -7.25
CA PRO A 174 1.32 -16.48 -5.93
C PRO A 174 2.40 -15.43 -5.58
N LYS A 175 1.96 -14.26 -5.09
CA LYS A 175 2.87 -13.16 -4.72
C LYS A 175 3.90 -13.56 -3.64
N ALA A 176 3.54 -14.52 -2.78
CA ALA A 176 4.43 -15.02 -1.75
C ALA A 176 5.63 -15.77 -2.33
N GLU A 177 5.40 -16.64 -3.31
CA GLU A 177 6.46 -17.41 -3.99
C GLU A 177 7.39 -16.49 -4.78
N VAL A 178 6.83 -15.50 -5.48
CA VAL A 178 7.64 -14.50 -6.21
C VAL A 178 8.54 -13.73 -5.26
N GLN A 179 8.06 -13.38 -4.07
CA GLN A 179 8.85 -12.71 -3.05
C GLN A 179 9.95 -13.61 -2.49
N GLU A 180 9.66 -14.88 -2.22
CA GLU A 180 10.65 -15.83 -1.73
C GLU A 180 11.78 -16.06 -2.75
N TRP A 181 11.44 -16.22 -4.02
CA TRP A 181 12.43 -16.30 -5.10
C TRP A 181 13.26 -15.02 -5.19
N LEU A 182 12.60 -13.86 -5.11
CA LEU A 182 13.29 -12.57 -5.12
C LEU A 182 14.28 -12.45 -3.95
N ASP A 183 13.86 -12.83 -2.74
CA ASP A 183 14.70 -12.83 -1.54
C ASP A 183 15.93 -13.71 -1.72
N GLN A 184 15.74 -14.94 -2.23
CA GLN A 184 16.84 -15.87 -2.50
C GLN A 184 17.82 -15.34 -3.55
N ARG A 185 17.34 -14.75 -4.64
CA ARG A 185 18.20 -14.21 -5.71
C ARG A 185 18.98 -12.98 -5.25
N ILE A 186 18.36 -12.09 -4.47
CA ILE A 186 19.02 -10.93 -3.92
C ILE A 186 20.06 -11.36 -2.88
N ASP A 187 19.75 -12.31 -2.00
CA ASP A 187 20.71 -12.84 -1.02
C ASP A 187 21.91 -13.50 -1.72
N GLN A 188 21.66 -14.31 -2.76
CA GLN A 188 22.73 -14.89 -3.57
C GLN A 188 23.64 -13.81 -4.16
N TRP A 189 23.06 -12.75 -4.71
CA TRP A 189 23.80 -11.63 -5.30
C TRP A 189 24.61 -10.84 -4.26
N LEU A 190 24.01 -10.54 -3.10
CA LEU A 190 24.68 -9.86 -1.99
C LEU A 190 25.88 -10.66 -1.49
N HIS A 191 25.72 -11.99 -1.34
CA HIS A 191 26.81 -12.88 -0.96
C HIS A 191 27.93 -12.91 -2.00
N GLN A 192 27.60 -13.01 -3.29
CA GLN A 192 28.58 -13.00 -4.38
C GLN A 192 29.43 -11.73 -4.39
N HIS A 193 28.83 -10.58 -4.08
CA HIS A 193 29.50 -9.28 -4.10
C HIS A 193 29.97 -8.79 -2.71
N LYS A 194 29.81 -9.59 -1.66
CA LYS A 194 30.13 -9.26 -0.26
C LYS A 194 29.49 -7.93 0.18
N LEU A 195 28.22 -7.74 -0.15
CA LEU A 195 27.48 -6.52 0.15
C LEU A 195 26.57 -6.70 1.38
N PRO A 196 26.47 -5.70 2.26
CA PRO A 196 25.50 -5.70 3.34
C PRO A 196 24.05 -5.60 2.82
N LEU A 197 23.13 -6.27 3.52
CA LEU A 197 21.70 -6.25 3.22
C LEU A 197 21.11 -4.83 3.34
N GLU A 198 21.66 -4.02 4.23
CA GLU A 198 21.26 -2.64 4.53
C GLU A 198 21.32 -1.70 3.32
N LEU A 199 22.11 -2.05 2.29
CA LEU A 199 22.23 -1.27 1.06
C LEU A 199 21.05 -1.46 0.11
N VAL A 200 20.35 -2.58 0.22
CA VAL A 200 19.30 -2.96 -0.74
C VAL A 200 17.90 -2.91 -0.15
N VAL A 201 17.78 -2.88 1.18
CA VAL A 201 16.49 -2.74 1.88
C VAL A 201 16.05 -1.29 1.97
N GLU A 202 14.74 -1.08 1.98
CA GLU A 202 14.14 0.23 2.20
C GLU A 202 14.41 0.65 3.65
N GLN A 203 15.23 1.69 3.85
CA GLN A 203 15.52 2.19 5.19
C GLN A 203 14.29 2.92 5.76
N PRO A 204 13.85 2.60 7.00
CA PRO A 204 12.67 3.21 7.63
C PRO A 204 12.72 4.73 7.83
N GLY A 205 13.84 5.40 7.53
CA GLY A 205 14.03 6.85 7.72
C GLY A 205 14.03 7.69 6.45
N THR A 206 14.15 7.09 5.25
CA THR A 206 14.10 7.84 4.00
C THR A 206 12.71 7.71 3.41
N THR A 207 11.77 8.36 4.07
CA THR A 207 10.44 8.61 3.52
C THR A 207 10.59 9.30 2.16
N ARG A 208 10.48 8.50 1.09
CA ARG A 208 10.05 8.95 -0.24
C ARG A 208 8.61 9.52 -0.22
N SER A 209 8.04 9.71 0.97
CA SER A 209 6.83 10.45 1.27
C SER A 209 6.96 11.98 1.09
N ALA A 210 8.17 12.53 0.91
CA ALA A 210 8.33 13.95 0.61
C ALA A 210 8.11 14.31 -0.88
N ALA A 211 8.04 13.34 -1.79
CA ALA A 211 7.91 13.62 -3.24
C ALA A 211 6.45 13.56 -3.75
N LYS A 212 5.47 13.28 -2.89
CA LYS A 212 4.05 13.22 -3.28
C LYS A 212 3.28 14.54 -3.09
N GLY A 213 3.99 15.62 -2.79
CA GLY A 213 3.39 16.96 -2.62
C GLY A 213 4.37 18.12 -2.69
N ARG A 214 5.64 17.89 -3.06
CA ARG A 214 6.60 18.99 -3.28
C ARG A 214 6.53 19.40 -4.74
N SER A 215 6.00 20.60 -4.97
CA SER A 215 6.05 21.25 -6.27
C SER A 215 7.50 21.35 -6.72
N LEU A 216 7.76 21.37 -8.03
CA LEU A 216 9.10 21.67 -8.58
C LEU A 216 9.67 22.97 -7.98
N TRP A 217 8.78 23.89 -7.61
CA TRP A 217 9.10 25.10 -6.88
C TRP A 217 9.71 24.85 -5.48
N ASP A 218 9.18 23.90 -4.73
CA ASP A 218 9.69 23.54 -3.40
C ASP A 218 11.07 22.91 -3.50
N ILE A 219 11.32 22.15 -4.58
CA ILE A 219 12.62 21.56 -4.87
C ILE A 219 13.62 22.67 -5.21
N PHE A 220 13.22 23.65 -6.02
CA PHE A 220 14.06 24.79 -6.40
C PHE A 220 14.42 25.66 -5.19
N LEU A 221 13.45 25.99 -4.33
CA LEU A 221 13.70 26.77 -3.11
C LEU A 221 14.53 26.02 -2.08
N ALA A 222 14.39 24.69 -1.97
CA ALA A 222 15.19 23.88 -1.07
C ALA A 222 16.66 23.78 -1.50
N ALA A 223 16.94 23.88 -2.80
CA ALA A 223 18.30 23.87 -3.35
C ALA A 223 19.06 25.18 -3.12
N LEU A 224 18.37 26.27 -2.77
CA LEU A 224 18.96 27.59 -2.56
C LEU A 224 19.20 27.85 -1.07
N SER A 225 20.37 28.39 -0.74
CA SER A 225 20.69 28.87 0.59
C SER A 225 19.89 30.13 0.96
N GLU A 226 19.73 30.40 2.24
CA GLU A 226 19.00 31.57 2.78
C GLU A 226 19.41 32.92 2.14
N PRO A 227 20.71 33.23 1.93
CA PRO A 227 21.11 34.45 1.22
C PRO A 227 20.80 34.42 -0.28
N GLU A 228 20.78 33.26 -0.93
CA GLU A 228 20.41 33.13 -2.35
C GLU A 228 18.91 33.33 -2.56
N ARG A 229 18.07 32.81 -1.65
CA ARG A 229 16.61 33.04 -1.66
C ARG A 229 16.26 34.51 -1.59
N LYS A 230 16.99 35.28 -0.77
CA LYS A 230 16.81 36.74 -0.63
C LYS A 230 17.21 37.53 -1.88
N ARG A 231 17.96 36.92 -2.81
CA ARG A 231 18.39 37.53 -4.08
C ARG A 231 17.48 37.19 -5.25
N ILE A 232 16.52 36.28 -5.07
CA ILE A 232 15.55 35.96 -6.12
C ILE A 232 14.61 37.15 -6.29
N GLN A 233 14.77 37.87 -7.39
CA GLN A 233 13.83 38.90 -7.81
C GLN A 233 12.87 38.26 -8.81
N LEU A 234 11.63 38.02 -8.39
CA LEU A 234 10.57 37.58 -9.29
C LEU A 234 9.73 38.81 -9.69
N PRO A 235 9.57 39.09 -10.99
CA PRO A 235 8.65 40.11 -11.46
C PRO A 235 7.23 39.88 -10.92
N LEU A 236 6.56 40.96 -10.51
CA LEU A 236 5.26 40.89 -9.82
C LEU A 236 4.17 40.21 -10.68
N ASP A 237 4.24 40.39 -11.99
CA ASP A 237 3.33 39.77 -12.96
C ASP A 237 3.43 38.24 -12.99
N ILE A 238 4.62 37.68 -12.73
CA ILE A 238 4.84 36.24 -12.61
C ILE A 238 4.26 35.71 -11.29
N VAL A 239 4.41 36.46 -10.19
CA VAL A 239 3.85 36.09 -8.88
C VAL A 239 2.33 35.95 -8.94
N VAL A 240 1.66 36.92 -9.59
CA VAL A 240 0.20 36.93 -9.75
C VAL A 240 -0.29 35.77 -10.62
N LYS A 241 0.44 35.40 -11.69
CA LYS A 241 0.10 34.24 -12.52
C LYS A 241 0.19 32.92 -11.76
N LEU A 242 1.22 32.76 -10.92
CA LEU A 242 1.42 31.54 -10.12
C LEU A 242 0.35 31.37 -9.02
N GLN A 243 -0.14 32.46 -8.42
CA GLN A 243 -1.20 32.41 -7.41
C GLN A 243 -2.59 32.09 -7.97
N ASN A 244 -2.85 32.48 -9.22
CA ASN A 244 -4.15 32.30 -9.88
C ASN A 244 -4.25 31.04 -10.74
N THR A 245 -3.28 30.11 -10.63
CA THR A 245 -3.35 28.84 -11.36
C THR A 245 -4.33 27.89 -10.61
N PRO A 246 -5.45 27.46 -11.24
CA PRO A 246 -6.39 26.55 -10.58
C PRO A 246 -5.73 25.20 -10.28
N LYS A 247 -6.04 24.64 -9.10
CA LYS A 247 -5.59 23.31 -8.66
C LYS A 247 -6.22 22.18 -9.45
#